data_AF-T1BIA5-F1
#
_entry.id   AF-T1BIA5-F1
#
_cell.length_a   1.000
_cell.length_b   1.000
_cell.length_c   1.000
_cell.angle_alpha   90.00
_cell.angle_beta   90.00
_cell.angle_gamma   90.00
#
_symmetry.space_group_name_H-M   'P 1'
#
loop_
_entity.id
_entity.type
_entity.pdbx_description
1 polymer ?
#
loop_
_entity_poly.entity_id
_entity_poly.type
_entity_poly.pdbx_seq_one_letter_code
_entity_poly.pdbx_strand_id
1 'polypeptide(L)'
;MPRPDMKAAGMAICLLLAGTASARNAVPLPHSYNGLVLTPPMGFNDWAHYQCHISQRLFVRTADALVHTGLAKLGYRYVNIDDCWMARHRNAAGRLVADRKRFPRGMKWLGAYLHAKGLKFGIYEDAGYKTCQGKPGMYGHVAEDVRTFASWGVDYLKLDYCNPPDNRFPGKDFSQVAHLVYAKVSRALRQSGRAIVFSCSPPAYVFGMPKQFAQVMSWIGSVCNLWRTDDD
;
A
#
# COMPACT_ATOMS: atom_id res chain seq x y z
N MET A 1 -75.50 4.17 38.65
CA MET A 1 -75.14 3.89 40.06
C MET A 1 -73.74 3.29 40.09
N PRO A 2 -72.86 3.60 41.05
CA PRO A 2 -72.44 4.89 41.60
C PRO A 2 -70.98 5.25 41.21
N ARG A 3 -70.56 6.48 41.52
CA ARG A 3 -69.17 6.97 41.52
C ARG A 3 -68.41 6.45 42.79
N PRO A 4 -67.23 7.00 43.11
CA PRO A 4 -65.88 6.49 42.84
C PRO A 4 -65.21 5.96 44.14
N ASP A 5 -64.12 5.21 44.05
CA ASP A 5 -63.27 4.97 45.23
C ASP A 5 -61.85 5.48 45.00
N MET A 6 -61.58 6.55 45.74
CA MET A 6 -60.32 7.25 45.88
C MET A 6 -59.44 6.43 46.82
N LYS A 7 -58.36 5.82 46.30
CA LYS A 7 -57.34 5.16 47.14
C LYS A 7 -55.98 5.82 46.98
N ALA A 8 -55.63 6.51 48.05
CA ALA A 8 -54.31 6.67 48.67
C ALA A 8 -53.08 6.81 47.76
N ALA A 9 -52.49 8.01 47.81
CA ALA A 9 -51.14 8.30 47.35
C ALA A 9 -50.11 7.52 48.20
N GLY A 10 -49.43 6.56 47.57
CA GLY A 10 -48.19 5.98 48.06
C GLY A 10 -47.03 6.52 47.23
N MET A 11 -46.28 7.48 47.77
CA MET A 11 -45.10 8.04 47.13
C MET A 11 -43.95 7.03 47.23
N ALA A 12 -43.78 6.19 46.20
CA ALA A 12 -42.65 5.29 46.09
C ALA A 12 -41.40 6.10 45.70
N ILE A 13 -40.47 6.26 46.65
CA ILE A 13 -39.14 6.78 46.37
C ILE A 13 -38.39 5.69 45.59
N CYS A 14 -38.37 5.84 44.27
CA CYS A 14 -37.56 5.01 43.39
C CYS A 14 -36.10 5.51 43.52
N LEU A 15 -35.29 4.83 44.35
CA LEU A 15 -33.84 5.03 44.32
C LEU A 15 -33.33 4.65 42.93
N LEU A 16 -33.04 5.67 42.11
CA LEU A 16 -32.24 5.51 40.90
C LEU A 16 -30.82 5.15 41.34
N LEU A 17 -30.53 3.85 41.38
CA LEU A 17 -29.15 3.36 41.33
C LEU A 17 -28.58 3.83 39.98
N ALA A 18 -27.90 4.97 39.99
CA ALA A 18 -27.07 5.41 38.89
C ALA A 18 -25.92 4.41 38.76
N GLY A 19 -26.17 3.32 38.03
CA GLY A 19 -25.12 2.41 37.60
C GLY A 19 -24.15 3.23 36.75
N THR A 20 -22.95 3.44 37.27
CA THR A 20 -21.84 4.00 36.49
C THR A 20 -21.53 3.00 35.39
N ALA A 21 -22.13 3.19 34.21
CA ALA A 21 -21.73 2.50 33.01
C ALA A 21 -20.27 2.89 32.75
N SER A 22 -19.35 2.01 33.14
CA SER A 22 -17.94 2.18 32.84
C SER A 22 -17.82 2.24 31.32
N ALA A 23 -17.53 3.44 30.81
CA ALA A 23 -17.26 3.64 29.39
C ALA A 23 -16.07 2.75 29.04
N ARG A 24 -16.35 1.62 28.39
CA ARG A 24 -15.30 0.79 27.81
C ARG A 24 -14.57 1.71 26.84
N ASN A 25 -13.31 2.05 27.14
CA ASN A 25 -12.43 2.72 26.20
C ASN A 25 -12.48 1.92 24.89
N ALA A 26 -13.15 2.47 23.88
CA ALA A 26 -13.17 1.85 22.57
C ALA A 26 -11.72 1.77 22.10
N VAL A 27 -11.24 0.55 21.83
CA VAL A 27 -9.94 0.38 21.18
C VAL A 27 -10.00 1.19 19.89
N PRO A 28 -9.09 2.17 19.68
CA PRO A 28 -9.09 2.96 18.45
C PRO A 28 -9.07 2.00 17.26
N LEU A 29 -10.04 2.15 16.35
CA LEU A 29 -10.04 1.36 15.13
C LEU A 29 -8.72 1.60 14.38
N PRO A 30 -8.11 0.56 13.78
CA PRO A 30 -6.90 0.74 12.97
C PRO A 30 -7.16 1.82 11.92
N HIS A 31 -6.44 2.95 12.01
CA HIS A 31 -6.61 4.05 11.07
C HIS A 31 -5.67 3.83 9.88
N SER A 32 -6.26 3.52 8.72
CA SER A 32 -5.56 3.47 7.43
C SER A 32 -5.96 4.67 6.60
N TYR A 33 -5.00 5.41 6.03
CA TYR A 33 -5.27 6.66 5.29
C TYR A 33 -6.21 6.50 4.08
N ASN A 34 -6.39 5.26 3.59
CA ASN A 34 -7.28 4.92 2.48
C ASN A 34 -8.23 3.74 2.79
N GLY A 35 -8.33 3.32 4.06
CA GLY A 35 -9.18 2.20 4.48
C GLY A 35 -8.72 0.80 4.07
N LEU A 36 -7.54 0.65 3.45
CA LEU A 36 -6.99 -0.64 3.06
C LEU A 36 -6.06 -1.22 4.13
N VAL A 37 -5.87 -2.55 4.10
CA VAL A 37 -4.91 -3.30 4.95
C VAL A 37 -4.94 -2.90 6.43
N LEU A 38 -6.12 -3.00 7.05
CA LEU A 38 -6.30 -2.78 8.50
C LEU A 38 -5.50 -3.78 9.36
N THR A 39 -5.06 -4.88 8.76
CA THR A 39 -4.05 -5.80 9.29
C THR A 39 -2.87 -5.87 8.32
N PRO A 40 -1.66 -6.23 8.79
CA PRO A 40 -0.49 -6.34 7.93
C PRO A 40 -0.75 -7.26 6.71
N PRO A 41 -0.43 -6.80 5.48
CA PRO A 41 -0.64 -7.61 4.29
C PRO A 41 0.30 -8.83 4.29
N MET A 42 -0.23 -9.99 3.90
CA MET A 42 0.53 -11.24 3.82
C MET A 42 0.65 -11.68 2.36
N GLY A 43 1.84 -12.15 1.97
CA GLY A 43 2.07 -12.55 0.59
C GLY A 43 3.51 -12.96 0.30
N PHE A 44 3.85 -12.87 -0.97
CA PHE A 44 5.15 -13.15 -1.56
C PHE A 44 5.71 -11.89 -2.20
N ASN A 45 7.02 -11.69 -2.09
CA ASN A 45 7.82 -10.76 -2.88
C ASN A 45 9.06 -11.52 -3.35
N ASP A 46 9.49 -11.32 -4.60
CA ASP A 46 10.59 -12.08 -5.20
C ASP A 46 12.00 -11.62 -4.82
N TRP A 47 12.18 -10.38 -4.34
CA TRP A 47 13.47 -9.69 -4.26
C TRP A 47 14.52 -10.46 -3.45
N ALA A 48 14.17 -10.87 -2.22
CA ALA A 48 15.10 -11.49 -1.28
C ALA A 48 15.73 -12.79 -1.77
N HIS A 49 15.15 -13.43 -2.80
CA HIS A 49 15.67 -14.69 -3.35
C HIS A 49 16.03 -14.58 -4.83
N TYR A 50 15.24 -13.88 -5.65
CA TYR A 50 15.41 -13.86 -7.10
C TYR A 50 16.06 -12.60 -7.64
N GLN A 51 16.01 -11.47 -6.92
CA GLN A 51 16.52 -10.17 -7.41
C GLN A 51 16.05 -9.90 -8.87
N CYS A 52 16.96 -9.60 -9.80
CA CYS A 52 16.62 -9.42 -11.22
C CYS A 52 16.42 -10.73 -12.01
N HIS A 53 16.57 -11.92 -11.42
CA HIS A 53 16.44 -13.23 -12.08
C HIS A 53 14.99 -13.72 -12.12
N ILE A 54 14.10 -12.86 -12.63
CA ILE A 54 12.65 -13.09 -12.64
C ILE A 54 12.09 -13.36 -14.04
N SER A 55 10.93 -14.01 -14.07
CA SER A 55 10.16 -14.24 -15.29
C SER A 55 8.67 -14.40 -14.98
N GLN A 56 7.80 -14.24 -15.97
CA GLN A 56 6.37 -14.51 -15.84
C GLN A 56 6.11 -15.96 -15.38
N ARG A 57 6.94 -16.92 -15.80
CA ARG A 57 6.81 -18.33 -15.37
C ARG A 57 7.05 -18.47 -13.86
N LEU A 58 7.96 -17.70 -13.29
CA LEU A 58 8.19 -17.68 -11.84
C LEU A 58 6.91 -17.29 -11.12
N PHE A 59 6.32 -16.13 -11.45
CA PHE A 59 5.12 -15.64 -10.76
C PHE A 59 3.89 -16.53 -10.98
N VAL A 60 3.75 -17.15 -12.16
CA VAL A 60 2.72 -18.16 -12.41
C VAL A 60 2.87 -19.35 -11.47
N ARG A 61 4.08 -19.94 -11.36
CA ARG A 61 4.33 -21.08 -10.46
C ARG A 61 4.19 -20.70 -8.98
N THR A 62 4.64 -19.52 -8.58
CA THR A 62 4.47 -19.03 -7.20
C THR A 62 2.99 -18.88 -6.85
N ALA A 63 2.18 -18.32 -7.77
CA ALA A 63 0.74 -18.21 -7.58
C ALA A 63 0.06 -19.58 -7.46
N ASP A 64 0.44 -20.54 -8.32
CA ASP A 64 -0.05 -21.92 -8.25
C ASP A 64 0.32 -22.58 -6.92
N ALA A 65 1.57 -22.42 -6.47
CA ALA A 65 2.06 -22.98 -5.22
C ALA A 65 1.33 -22.38 -4.01
N LEU A 66 1.14 -21.05 -3.94
CA LEU A 66 0.39 -20.40 -2.86
C LEU A 66 -1.02 -21.00 -2.71
N VAL A 67 -1.71 -21.24 -3.82
CA VAL A 67 -3.04 -21.83 -3.81
C VAL A 67 -3.00 -23.32 -3.44
N HIS A 68 -2.15 -24.09 -4.13
CA HIS A 68 -2.08 -25.55 -4.01
C HIS A 68 -1.66 -25.99 -2.60
N THR A 69 -0.66 -25.32 -2.01
CA THR A 69 -0.18 -25.61 -0.66
C THR A 69 -1.14 -25.14 0.45
N GLY A 70 -2.16 -24.36 0.12
CA GLY A 70 -3.10 -23.80 1.10
C GLY A 70 -2.62 -22.52 1.79
N LEU A 71 -1.39 -22.04 1.55
CA LEU A 71 -0.90 -20.76 2.09
C LEU A 71 -1.79 -19.58 1.72
N ALA A 72 -2.38 -19.60 0.53
CA ALA A 72 -3.36 -18.61 0.14
C ALA A 72 -4.53 -18.61 1.15
N LYS A 73 -5.13 -19.77 1.48
CA LYS A 73 -6.17 -19.90 2.53
C LYS A 73 -5.69 -19.38 3.90
N LEU A 74 -4.38 -19.45 4.12
CA LEU A 74 -3.57 -18.85 5.19
C LEU A 74 -3.71 -17.33 5.38
N GLY A 75 -4.02 -16.62 4.28
CA GLY A 75 -3.97 -15.15 4.19
C GLY A 75 -2.86 -14.64 3.28
N TYR A 76 -1.93 -15.48 2.80
CA TYR A 76 -0.87 -15.09 1.86
C TYR A 76 -1.45 -14.84 0.46
N ARG A 77 -2.00 -13.64 0.23
CA ARG A 77 -2.76 -13.29 -0.98
C ARG A 77 -2.01 -12.40 -1.95
N TYR A 78 -1.05 -11.60 -1.49
CA TYR A 78 -0.33 -10.69 -2.38
C TYR A 78 0.81 -11.43 -3.09
N VAL A 79 0.89 -11.29 -4.41
CA VAL A 79 2.04 -11.71 -5.21
C VAL A 79 2.66 -10.44 -5.77
N ASN A 80 3.71 -9.97 -5.09
CA ASN A 80 4.39 -8.73 -5.38
C ASN A 80 5.59 -8.99 -6.27
N ILE A 81 5.67 -8.24 -7.36
CA ILE A 81 6.81 -8.21 -8.27
C ILE A 81 7.69 -7.05 -7.85
N ASP A 82 8.97 -7.30 -7.61
CA ASP A 82 9.96 -6.29 -7.26
C ASP A 82 10.62 -5.65 -8.50
N ASP A 83 11.77 -5.00 -8.33
CA ASP A 83 12.48 -4.31 -9.41
C ASP A 83 12.79 -5.25 -10.62
N CYS A 84 13.29 -4.67 -11.70
CA CYS A 84 13.70 -5.33 -12.93
C CYS A 84 12.55 -5.87 -13.80
N TRP A 85 11.28 -5.66 -13.46
CA TRP A 85 10.16 -6.14 -14.29
C TRP A 85 10.00 -5.41 -15.62
N MET A 86 10.32 -4.11 -15.66
CA MET A 86 10.16 -3.26 -16.84
C MET A 86 11.34 -3.32 -17.82
N ALA A 87 11.05 -2.94 -19.07
CA ALA A 87 12.05 -2.67 -20.09
C ALA A 87 12.97 -1.52 -19.66
N ARG A 88 14.14 -1.40 -20.33
CA ARG A 88 15.12 -0.35 -20.03
C ARG A 88 14.62 1.07 -20.33
N HIS A 89 13.63 1.19 -21.22
CA HIS A 89 13.09 2.47 -21.64
C HIS A 89 11.57 2.41 -21.64
N ARG A 90 10.96 3.56 -21.34
CA ARG A 90 9.54 3.82 -21.61
C ARG A 90 9.28 3.72 -23.12
N ASN A 91 8.05 3.44 -23.51
CA ASN A 91 7.68 3.46 -24.93
C ASN A 91 7.61 4.90 -25.48
N ALA A 92 7.35 5.04 -26.78
CA ALA A 92 7.25 6.35 -27.44
C ALA A 92 6.17 7.28 -26.86
N ALA A 93 5.18 6.74 -26.16
CA ALA A 93 4.14 7.50 -25.47
C ALA A 93 4.52 7.87 -24.02
N GLY A 94 5.74 7.56 -23.57
CA GLY A 94 6.19 7.84 -22.20
C GLY A 94 5.75 6.81 -21.15
N ARG A 95 5.15 5.69 -21.56
CA ARG A 95 4.62 4.68 -20.63
C ARG A 95 5.65 3.63 -20.25
N LEU A 96 5.59 3.19 -19.00
CA LEU A 96 6.23 1.96 -18.56
C LEU A 96 5.72 0.78 -19.40
N VAL A 97 6.65 -0.07 -19.81
CA VAL A 97 6.35 -1.32 -20.52
C VAL A 97 7.13 -2.45 -19.89
N ALA A 98 6.48 -3.60 -19.74
CA ALA A 98 7.14 -4.79 -19.23
C ALA A 98 8.28 -5.22 -20.16
N ASP A 99 9.34 -5.79 -19.60
CA ASP A 99 10.34 -6.47 -20.41
C ASP A 99 9.68 -7.66 -21.12
N ARG A 100 9.64 -7.64 -22.46
CA ARG A 100 8.92 -8.65 -23.26
C ARG A 100 9.55 -10.04 -23.20
N LYS A 101 10.84 -10.15 -22.86
CA LYS A 101 11.51 -11.46 -22.69
C LYS A 101 11.13 -12.06 -21.35
N ARG A 102 11.09 -11.25 -20.29
CA ARG A 102 10.69 -11.69 -18.94
C ARG A 102 9.19 -11.92 -18.82
N PHE A 103 8.38 -11.02 -19.40
CA PHE A 103 6.92 -10.99 -19.31
C PHE A 103 6.26 -10.96 -20.69
N PRO A 104 6.34 -12.06 -21.46
CA PRO A 104 5.88 -12.10 -22.85
C PRO A 104 4.36 -11.87 -23.02
N ARG A 105 3.55 -12.14 -21.99
CA ARG A 105 2.09 -11.85 -22.01
C ARG A 105 1.75 -10.50 -21.36
N GLY A 106 2.73 -9.81 -20.80
CA GLY A 106 2.59 -8.51 -20.15
C GLY A 106 1.90 -8.54 -18.77
N MET A 107 1.96 -7.40 -18.09
CA MET A 107 1.52 -7.27 -16.69
C MET A 107 0.01 -7.36 -16.53
N LYS A 108 -0.77 -6.83 -17.48
CA LYS A 108 -2.24 -6.95 -17.47
C LYS A 108 -2.68 -8.42 -17.48
N TRP A 109 -2.01 -9.25 -18.28
CA TRP A 109 -2.31 -10.67 -18.32
C TRP A 109 -1.95 -11.34 -16.98
N LEU A 110 -0.79 -11.02 -16.41
CA LEU A 110 -0.36 -11.57 -15.13
C LEU A 110 -1.31 -11.17 -14.00
N GLY A 111 -1.74 -9.91 -13.93
CA GLY A 111 -2.76 -9.45 -12.98
C GLY A 111 -4.05 -10.26 -13.10
N ALA A 112 -4.57 -10.43 -14.32
CA ALA A 112 -5.76 -11.25 -14.56
C ALA A 112 -5.57 -12.72 -14.13
N TYR A 113 -4.39 -13.31 -14.37
CA TYR A 113 -4.06 -14.66 -13.92
C TYR A 113 -4.07 -14.80 -12.40
N LEU A 114 -3.48 -13.83 -11.69
CA LEU A 114 -3.46 -13.81 -10.22
C LEU A 114 -4.88 -13.64 -9.64
N HIS A 115 -5.68 -12.74 -10.21
CA HIS A 115 -7.05 -12.51 -9.78
C HIS A 115 -7.94 -13.75 -9.97
N ALA A 116 -7.77 -14.46 -11.09
CA ALA A 116 -8.50 -15.71 -11.34
C ALA A 116 -8.22 -16.81 -10.29
N LYS A 117 -7.13 -16.67 -9.53
CA LYS A 117 -6.75 -17.57 -8.42
C LYS A 117 -7.17 -17.05 -7.04
N GLY A 118 -7.88 -15.93 -6.98
CA GLY A 118 -8.21 -15.25 -5.73
C GLY A 118 -6.99 -14.62 -5.03
N LEU A 119 -5.91 -14.36 -5.78
CA LEU A 119 -4.73 -13.64 -5.30
C LEU A 119 -4.80 -12.16 -5.69
N LYS A 120 -3.87 -11.36 -5.15
CA LYS A 120 -3.72 -9.92 -5.38
C LYS A 120 -2.40 -9.65 -6.10
N PHE A 121 -2.42 -8.71 -7.03
CA PHE A 121 -1.28 -8.38 -7.88
C PHE A 121 -0.51 -7.18 -7.33
N GLY A 122 0.73 -7.36 -6.87
CA GLY A 122 1.60 -6.25 -6.50
C GLY A 122 2.67 -5.95 -7.53
N ILE A 123 3.04 -4.67 -7.63
CA ILE A 123 4.10 -4.18 -8.50
C ILE A 123 5.05 -3.25 -7.73
N TYR A 124 6.27 -3.12 -8.25
CA TYR A 124 7.28 -2.21 -7.75
C TYR A 124 7.48 -1.03 -8.69
N GLU A 125 7.80 0.11 -8.10
CA GLU A 125 8.30 1.30 -8.79
C GLU A 125 9.20 2.14 -7.86
N ASP A 126 9.79 3.21 -8.38
CA ASP A 126 10.59 4.15 -7.61
C ASP A 126 10.14 5.61 -7.79
N ALA A 127 10.02 6.37 -6.70
CA ALA A 127 9.59 7.76 -6.71
C ALA A 127 10.60 8.75 -7.35
N GLY A 128 11.84 8.31 -7.57
CA GLY A 128 12.92 9.07 -8.21
C GLY A 128 12.94 8.98 -9.74
N TYR A 129 14.07 9.37 -10.32
CA TYR A 129 14.29 9.35 -11.76
C TYR A 129 14.52 7.94 -12.31
N LYS A 130 15.08 7.06 -11.48
CA LYS A 130 15.37 5.67 -11.81
C LYS A 130 15.14 4.80 -10.60
N THR A 131 14.73 3.56 -10.84
CA THR A 131 14.73 2.52 -9.81
C THR A 131 16.14 2.24 -9.31
N CYS A 132 16.24 1.53 -8.19
CA CYS A 132 17.52 1.12 -7.63
C CYS A 132 18.36 0.31 -8.63
N GLN A 133 17.73 -0.49 -9.51
CA GLN A 133 18.38 -1.23 -10.60
C GLN A 133 18.50 -0.44 -11.91
N GLY A 134 18.34 0.89 -11.87
CA GLY A 134 18.57 1.80 -12.98
C GLY A 134 17.49 1.77 -14.07
N LYS A 135 16.30 1.23 -13.78
CA LYS A 135 15.14 1.23 -14.69
C LYS A 135 14.41 2.58 -14.62
N PRO A 136 13.53 2.93 -15.57
CA PRO A 136 12.83 4.21 -15.53
C PRO A 136 12.00 4.34 -14.24
N GLY A 137 12.24 5.39 -13.44
CA GLY A 137 11.44 5.72 -12.25
C GLY A 137 10.21 6.58 -12.59
N MET A 138 9.35 6.84 -11.61
CA MET A 138 8.07 7.55 -11.84
C MET A 138 8.11 9.07 -11.68
N TYR A 139 9.25 9.67 -11.29
CA TYR A 139 9.33 11.13 -11.25
C TYR A 139 9.05 11.74 -12.63
N GLY A 140 8.11 12.70 -12.69
CA GLY A 140 7.61 13.28 -13.94
C GLY A 140 6.47 12.49 -14.61
N HIS A 141 6.24 11.22 -14.24
CA HIS A 141 5.27 10.32 -14.89
C HIS A 141 4.19 9.75 -13.95
N VAL A 142 4.19 10.11 -12.66
CA VAL A 142 3.28 9.60 -11.61
C VAL A 142 1.84 9.34 -12.06
N ALA A 143 1.17 10.32 -12.67
CA ALA A 143 -0.23 10.17 -13.05
C ALA A 143 -0.44 9.14 -14.17
N GLU A 144 0.50 9.05 -15.11
CA GLU A 144 0.46 8.06 -16.19
C GLU A 144 0.81 6.66 -15.69
N ASP A 145 1.81 6.53 -14.83
CA ASP A 145 2.22 5.25 -14.27
C ASP A 145 1.13 4.66 -13.38
N VAL A 146 0.52 5.47 -12.51
CA VAL A 146 -0.62 5.03 -11.69
C VAL A 146 -1.82 4.62 -12.53
N ARG A 147 -2.16 5.36 -13.60
CA ARG A 147 -3.21 4.93 -14.55
C ARG A 147 -2.85 3.60 -15.22
N THR A 148 -1.59 3.42 -15.57
CA THR A 148 -1.09 2.18 -16.17
C THR A 148 -1.27 1.01 -15.19
N PHE A 149 -0.85 1.16 -13.94
CA PHE A 149 -1.02 0.15 -12.88
C PHE A 149 -2.49 -0.18 -12.62
N ALA A 150 -3.35 0.83 -12.52
CA ALA A 150 -4.79 0.62 -12.38
C ALA A 150 -5.38 -0.16 -13.56
N SER A 151 -4.97 0.16 -14.79
CA SER A 151 -5.43 -0.53 -16.02
C SER A 151 -4.97 -2.00 -16.12
N TRP A 152 -3.89 -2.35 -15.43
CA TRP A 152 -3.38 -3.72 -15.33
C TRP A 152 -3.98 -4.51 -14.18
N GLY A 153 -4.76 -3.86 -13.32
CA GLY A 153 -5.35 -4.49 -12.15
C GLY A 153 -4.39 -4.65 -10.97
N VAL A 154 -3.38 -3.78 -10.83
CA VAL A 154 -2.50 -3.78 -9.66
C VAL A 154 -3.30 -3.50 -8.39
N ASP A 155 -3.06 -4.24 -7.33
CA ASP A 155 -3.69 -4.12 -6.00
C ASP A 155 -2.72 -3.59 -4.94
N TYR A 156 -1.42 -3.59 -5.22
CA TYR A 156 -0.36 -3.21 -4.29
C TYR A 156 0.79 -2.54 -5.04
N LEU A 157 1.26 -1.39 -4.54
CA LEU A 157 2.46 -0.71 -5.03
C LEU A 157 3.50 -0.66 -3.91
N LYS A 158 4.65 -1.32 -4.12
CA LYS A 158 5.90 -1.02 -3.41
C LYS A 158 6.55 0.16 -4.12
N LEU A 159 6.85 1.24 -3.40
CA LEU A 159 7.50 2.41 -3.95
C LEU A 159 8.79 2.69 -3.20
N ASP A 160 9.89 2.67 -3.94
CA ASP A 160 11.22 2.96 -3.45
C ASP A 160 11.59 4.44 -3.62
N TYR A 161 12.82 4.81 -3.22
CA TYR A 161 13.29 6.19 -3.29
C TYR A 161 14.75 6.34 -3.73
N CYS A 162 15.23 5.46 -4.61
CA CYS A 162 16.53 5.61 -5.25
C CYS A 162 16.50 6.77 -6.26
N ASN A 163 17.66 7.40 -6.50
CA ASN A 163 17.81 8.50 -7.45
C ASN A 163 16.77 9.64 -7.26
N PRO A 164 16.66 10.20 -6.03
CA PRO A 164 15.65 11.19 -5.71
C PRO A 164 15.84 12.48 -6.53
N PRO A 165 14.74 13.21 -6.83
CA PRO A 165 14.76 14.40 -7.66
C PRO A 165 15.19 15.67 -6.90
N ASP A 166 16.16 15.57 -6.00
CA ASP A 166 16.50 16.63 -5.04
C ASP A 166 16.92 17.94 -5.73
N ASN A 167 17.58 17.83 -6.89
CA ASN A 167 17.95 18.97 -7.73
C ASN A 167 16.75 19.80 -8.24
N ARG A 168 15.52 19.29 -8.15
CA ARG A 168 14.28 20.00 -8.52
C ARG A 168 13.65 20.74 -7.34
N PHE A 169 14.21 20.63 -6.14
CA PHE A 169 13.66 21.17 -4.91
C PHE A 169 14.73 21.93 -4.11
N PRO A 170 15.28 23.04 -4.66
CA PRO A 170 16.31 23.80 -3.96
C PRO A 170 15.83 24.30 -2.60
N GLY A 171 16.68 24.17 -1.58
CA GLY A 171 16.39 24.58 -0.21
C GLY A 171 15.47 23.64 0.57
N LYS A 172 15.15 22.45 0.03
CA LYS A 172 14.42 21.41 0.77
C LYS A 172 15.35 20.31 1.26
N ASP A 173 15.07 19.78 2.44
CA ASP A 173 15.75 18.60 2.96
C ASP A 173 15.12 17.30 2.42
N PHE A 174 15.77 16.17 2.69
CA PHE A 174 15.32 14.84 2.29
C PHE A 174 13.85 14.57 2.66
N SER A 175 13.46 14.86 3.92
CA SER A 175 12.12 14.53 4.41
C SER A 175 11.06 15.36 3.69
N GLN A 176 11.35 16.64 3.42
CA GLN A 176 10.47 17.52 2.67
C GLN A 176 10.30 17.07 1.21
N VAL A 177 11.38 16.67 0.53
CA VAL A 177 11.28 16.16 -0.86
C VAL A 177 10.52 14.84 -0.88
N ALA A 178 10.87 13.90 0.01
CA ALA A 178 10.21 12.60 0.14
C ALA A 178 8.70 12.79 0.37
N HIS A 179 8.29 13.66 1.29
CA HIS A 179 6.87 13.93 1.54
C HIS A 179 6.17 14.45 0.27
N LEU A 180 6.77 15.39 -0.46
CA LEU A 180 6.16 15.96 -1.67
C LEU A 180 5.94 14.92 -2.76
N VAL A 181 6.94 14.06 -3.02
CA VAL A 181 6.84 13.04 -4.07
C VAL A 181 5.90 11.90 -3.66
N TYR A 182 5.99 11.40 -2.43
CA TYR A 182 5.11 10.32 -1.95
C TYR A 182 3.66 10.77 -1.81
N ALA A 183 3.41 12.01 -1.34
CA ALA A 183 2.06 12.56 -1.30
C ALA A 183 1.45 12.71 -2.70
N LYS A 184 2.28 13.02 -3.72
CA LYS A 184 1.83 13.07 -5.12
C LYS A 184 1.38 11.70 -5.62
N VAL A 185 2.14 10.64 -5.31
CA VAL A 185 1.77 9.26 -5.65
C VAL A 185 0.52 8.82 -4.89
N SER A 186 0.46 9.07 -3.59
CA SER A 186 -0.69 8.78 -2.73
C SER A 186 -1.99 9.40 -3.27
N ARG A 187 -1.94 10.67 -3.70
CA ARG A 187 -3.09 11.33 -4.35
C ARG A 187 -3.47 10.67 -5.68
N ALA A 188 -2.49 10.37 -6.53
CA ALA A 188 -2.75 9.72 -7.81
C ALA A 188 -3.37 8.33 -7.62
N LEU A 189 -2.93 7.55 -6.63
CA LEU A 189 -3.51 6.25 -6.29
C LEU A 189 -4.99 6.39 -5.88
N ARG A 190 -5.31 7.35 -5.00
CA ARG A 190 -6.71 7.63 -4.61
C ARG A 190 -7.59 8.09 -5.78
N GLN A 191 -7.02 8.80 -6.74
CA GLN A 191 -7.72 9.29 -7.93
C GLN A 191 -7.80 8.25 -9.06
N SER A 192 -7.12 7.10 -8.93
CA SER A 192 -7.06 6.09 -9.99
C SER A 192 -8.37 5.33 -10.21
N GLY A 193 -9.30 5.40 -9.25
CA GLY A 193 -10.52 4.59 -9.24
C GLY A 193 -10.30 3.12 -8.86
N ARG A 194 -9.07 2.75 -8.46
CA ARG A 194 -8.73 1.39 -8.00
C ARG A 194 -8.16 1.43 -6.58
N ALA A 195 -8.60 0.49 -5.74
CA ALA A 195 -8.00 0.26 -4.43
C ALA A 195 -6.61 -0.36 -4.58
N ILE A 196 -5.56 0.43 -4.30
CA ILE A 196 -4.16 0.01 -4.37
C ILE A 196 -3.51 0.27 -3.02
N VAL A 197 -3.00 -0.79 -2.39
CA VAL A 197 -2.19 -0.70 -1.17
C VAL A 197 -0.89 0.01 -1.47
N PHE A 198 -0.48 0.96 -0.64
CA PHE A 198 0.70 1.77 -0.87
C PHE A 198 1.78 1.51 0.21
N SER A 199 2.85 0.83 -0.19
CA SER A 199 4.01 0.50 0.63
C SER A 199 5.18 1.38 0.28
N CYS A 200 5.73 2.08 1.28
CA CYS A 200 6.66 3.19 1.07
C CYS A 200 8.02 2.96 1.72
N SER A 201 9.11 3.27 1.04
CA SER A 201 10.45 3.10 1.59
C SER A 201 11.16 4.31 2.22
N PRO A 202 10.68 5.58 2.26
CA PRO A 202 11.51 6.72 2.69
C PRO A 202 12.22 6.59 4.04
N PRO A 203 11.61 6.03 5.11
CA PRO A 203 12.31 5.92 6.39
C PRO A 203 13.57 5.04 6.31
N ALA A 204 13.59 4.02 5.46
CA ALA A 204 14.76 3.14 5.26
C ALA A 204 16.00 3.90 4.77
N TYR A 205 15.83 4.95 3.96
CA TYR A 205 16.94 5.75 3.44
C TYR A 205 17.58 6.67 4.50
N VAL A 206 16.98 6.74 5.69
CA VAL A 206 17.43 7.60 6.79
C VAL A 206 17.46 6.85 8.14
N PHE A 207 17.49 5.51 8.13
CA PHE A 207 17.35 4.68 9.34
C PHE A 207 18.44 4.91 10.41
N GLY A 208 19.61 5.42 10.02
CA GLY A 208 20.69 5.84 10.92
C GLY A 208 20.72 7.33 11.26
N MET A 209 19.69 8.11 10.88
CA MET A 209 19.66 9.57 11.01
C MET A 209 18.45 10.01 11.86
N PRO A 210 18.55 10.04 13.21
CA PRO A 210 17.39 10.14 14.10
C PRO A 210 16.47 11.32 13.83
N LYS A 211 17.04 12.49 13.51
CA LYS A 211 16.26 13.70 13.20
C LYS A 211 15.45 13.53 11.92
N GLN A 212 16.07 13.08 10.84
CA GLN A 212 15.44 12.87 9.54
C GLN A 212 14.42 11.73 9.60
N PHE A 213 14.76 10.63 10.29
CA PHE A 213 13.86 9.52 10.53
C PHE A 213 12.59 10.01 11.24
N ALA A 214 12.72 10.74 12.35
CA ALA A 214 11.58 11.30 13.08
C ALA A 214 10.75 12.25 12.20
N GLN A 215 11.39 13.08 11.37
CA GLN A 215 10.68 13.94 10.41
C GLN A 215 9.86 13.12 9.41
N VAL A 216 10.40 12.05 8.84
CA VAL A 216 9.66 11.18 7.90
C VAL A 216 8.48 10.49 8.62
N MET A 217 8.74 9.95 9.80
CA MET A 217 7.72 9.27 10.61
C MET A 217 6.55 10.18 10.98
N SER A 218 6.76 11.50 11.08
CA SER A 218 5.71 12.47 11.41
C SER A 218 4.59 12.57 10.36
N TRP A 219 4.85 12.21 9.09
CA TRP A 219 3.88 12.36 8.00
C TRP A 219 3.56 11.06 7.25
N ILE A 220 4.42 10.03 7.30
CA ILE A 220 4.32 8.84 6.43
C ILE A 220 2.97 8.10 6.56
N GLY A 221 2.42 8.02 7.77
CA GLY A 221 1.12 7.39 8.03
C GLY A 221 -0.09 8.11 7.43
N SER A 222 0.06 9.38 7.02
CA SER A 222 -0.99 10.14 6.35
C SER A 222 -1.06 9.88 4.85
N VAL A 223 -0.04 9.24 4.27
CA VAL A 223 0.08 9.03 2.83
C VAL A 223 0.29 7.57 2.43
N CYS A 224 0.75 6.70 3.32
CA CYS A 224 1.10 5.30 3.05
C CYS A 224 0.35 4.32 3.96
N ASN A 225 0.16 3.09 3.47
CA ASN A 225 -0.47 2.01 4.24
C ASN A 225 0.52 1.31 5.17
N LEU A 226 1.76 1.21 4.71
CA LEU A 226 2.88 0.62 5.43
C LEU A 226 4.18 1.23 4.90
N TRP A 227 5.25 1.13 5.69
CA TRP A 227 6.54 1.68 5.32
C TRP A 227 7.70 0.86 5.86
N ARG A 228 8.79 0.81 5.09
CA ARG A 228 10.08 0.23 5.50
C ARG A 228 10.77 1.16 6.49
N THR A 229 11.31 0.62 7.57
CA THR A 229 11.96 1.39 8.64
C THR A 229 13.47 1.20 8.70
N ASP A 230 14.03 0.26 7.94
CA ASP A 230 15.44 -0.13 7.99
C ASP A 230 15.91 -0.59 6.59
N ASP A 231 17.22 -0.70 6.42
CA ASP A 231 17.88 -1.25 5.23
C ASP A 231 17.43 -2.70 4.94
N ASP A 232 17.76 -3.21 3.75
CA ASP A 232 17.51 -4.61 3.35
C ASP A 232 18.34 -5.64 4.15
#